data_AF-A0A2V6P720-F1
#
_entry.id   AF-A0A2V6P720-F1
#
_cell.length_a   1.000
_cell.length_b   1.000
_cell.length_c   1.000
_cell.angle_alpha   90.00
_cell.angle_beta   90.00
_cell.angle_gamma   90.00
#
_symmetry.space_group_name_H-M   'P 1'
#
loop_
_entity.id
_entity.type
_entity.pdbx_description
1 polymer ?
#
loop_
_entity_poly.entity_id
_entity_poly.type
_entity_poly.pdbx_seq_one_letter_code
_entity_poly.pdbx_strand_id
1 'polypeptide(L)'
;MKFARYVLEYIAARALLALLALLPLSLATRIAMFVSRALFASLPRLRRIGLRNLELAFPDLSLAERRQLLKQSFENFGRIIADFAHFPRATPADLAA
;
A
#
# COMPACT_ATOMS: atom_id res chain seq x y z
N MET A 1 18.10 -13.54 17.01
CA MET A 1 17.93 -12.13 17.45
C MET A 1 16.69 -11.51 16.80
N LYS A 2 15.47 -11.92 17.18
CA LYS A 2 14.21 -11.40 16.59
C LYS A 2 14.03 -9.89 16.82
N PHE A 3 14.52 -9.40 17.97
CA PHE A 3 14.49 -8.00 18.35
C PHE A 3 15.19 -7.08 17.35
N ALA A 4 16.44 -7.40 16.95
CA ALA A 4 17.20 -6.59 16.00
C ALA A 4 16.49 -6.48 14.64
N ARG A 5 15.86 -7.56 14.17
CA ARG A 5 15.06 -7.54 12.93
C ARG A 5 13.85 -6.60 13.07
N TYR A 6 13.11 -6.69 14.18
CA TYR A 6 11.95 -5.81 14.39
C TYR A 6 12.34 -4.33 14.51
N VAL A 7 13.47 -4.03 15.15
CA VAL A 7 14.02 -2.67 15.19
C VAL A 7 14.38 -2.18 13.80
N LEU A 8 15.01 -3.02 12.97
CA LEU A 8 15.34 -2.66 11.59
C LEU A 8 14.08 -2.43 10.73
N GLU A 9 13.09 -3.31 10.80
CA GLU A 9 11.80 -3.17 10.11
C GLU A 9 11.09 -1.87 10.55
N TYR A 10 11.10 -1.58 11.85
CA TYR A 10 10.54 -0.36 12.41
C TYR A 10 11.25 0.90 11.89
N ILE A 11 12.58 0.94 11.95
CA ILE A 11 13.36 2.08 11.47
C ILE A 11 13.13 2.29 9.97
N ALA A 12 13.12 1.22 9.18
CA ALA A 12 12.86 1.30 7.74
C ALA A 12 11.46 1.85 7.44
N ALA A 13 10.43 1.37 8.15
CA ALA A 13 9.06 1.88 8.01
C ALA A 13 8.97 3.37 8.42
N ARG A 14 9.58 3.75 9.55
CA ARG A 14 9.62 5.14 10.01
C ARG A 14 10.33 6.07 9.02
N ALA A 15 11.45 5.62 8.46
CA ALA A 15 12.19 6.38 7.46
C ALA A 15 11.38 6.56 6.18
N LEU A 16 10.73 5.50 5.68
CA LEU A 16 9.84 5.58 4.52
C LEU A 16 8.72 6.60 4.73
N LEU A 17 8.03 6.54 5.87
CA LEU A 17 6.95 7.49 6.19
C LEU A 17 7.48 8.91 6.31
N ALA A 18 8.63 9.12 6.95
CA ALA A 18 9.25 10.43 7.05
C ALA A 18 9.60 11.00 5.66
N LEU A 19 10.16 10.20 4.76
CA LEU A 19 10.48 10.62 3.39
C LEU A 19 9.23 11.01 2.60
N LEU A 20 8.15 10.24 2.70
CA LEU A 20 6.87 10.58 2.04
C LEU A 20 6.24 11.86 2.62
N ALA A 21 6.38 12.08 3.93
CA ALA A 21 5.86 13.27 4.61
C ALA A 21 6.61 14.58 4.27
N LEU A 22 7.80 14.48 3.66
CA LEU A 22 8.55 15.65 3.16
C LEU A 22 8.05 16.13 1.79
N LEU A 23 7.31 15.28 1.07
CA LEU A 23 6.78 15.60 -0.26
C LEU A 23 5.35 16.15 -0.14
N PRO A 24 4.87 16.99 -1.09
CA PRO A 24 3.45 17.29 -1.19
C PRO A 24 2.62 16.01 -1.34
N LEU A 25 1.43 15.96 -0.71
CA LEU A 25 0.57 14.77 -0.68
C LEU A 25 0.36 14.16 -2.08
N SER A 26 0.06 14.99 -3.08
CA SER A 26 -0.16 14.53 -4.46
C SER A 26 1.04 13.79 -5.06
N LEU A 27 2.26 14.21 -4.74
CA LEU A 27 3.50 13.56 -5.19
C LEU A 27 3.77 12.29 -4.38
N ALA A 28 3.59 12.34 -3.06
CA ALA A 28 3.70 11.18 -2.19
C ALA A 28 2.75 10.05 -2.64
N THR A 29 1.48 10.37 -2.93
CA THR A 29 0.48 9.42 -3.43
C THR A 29 0.89 8.82 -4.77
N ARG A 30 1.37 9.63 -5.74
CA ARG A 30 1.83 9.13 -7.04
C ARG A 30 3.01 8.16 -6.91
N ILE A 31 3.99 8.50 -6.08
CA ILE A 31 5.16 7.65 -5.82
C ILE A 31 4.75 6.36 -5.13
N ALA A 32 3.94 6.45 -4.06
CA ALA A 32 3.50 5.28 -3.31
C ALA A 32 2.66 4.33 -4.19
N MET A 33 1.73 4.86 -4.98
CA MET A 33 0.97 4.07 -5.96
C MET A 33 1.88 3.41 -7.01
N PHE A 34 2.87 4.14 -7.54
CA PHE A 34 3.82 3.58 -8.50
C PHE A 34 4.62 2.42 -7.90
N VAL A 35 5.15 2.61 -6.68
CA VAL A 35 5.89 1.57 -5.96
C VAL A 35 5.00 0.37 -5.66
N SER A 36 3.76 0.56 -5.19
CA SER A 36 2.84 -0.54 -4.94
C SER A 36 2.49 -1.32 -6.22
N ARG A 37 2.32 -0.64 -7.36
CA ARG A 37 2.15 -1.28 -8.68
C ARG A 37 3.39 -2.07 -9.09
N ALA A 38 4.59 -1.52 -8.88
CA ALA A 38 5.84 -2.20 -9.17
C ALA A 38 6.02 -3.46 -8.30
N LEU A 39 5.74 -3.37 -7.00
CA LEU A 39 5.77 -4.52 -6.09
C LEU A 39 4.76 -5.59 -6.51
N PHE A 40 3.53 -5.18 -6.89
CA PHE A 40 2.52 -6.09 -7.40
C PHE A 40 2.99 -6.85 -8.66
N ALA A 41 3.62 -6.14 -9.60
CA ALA A 41 4.16 -6.76 -10.82
C ALA A 41 5.34 -7.70 -10.52
N SER A 42 6.29 -7.25 -9.70
CA SER A 42 7.57 -7.93 -9.48
C SER A 42 7.54 -9.06 -8.45
N LEU A 43 6.51 -9.14 -7.59
CA LEU A 43 6.42 -10.13 -6.52
C LEU A 43 5.25 -11.11 -6.73
N PRO A 44 5.47 -12.25 -7.42
CA PRO A 44 4.42 -13.26 -7.67
C PRO A 44 3.76 -13.78 -6.39
N ARG A 45 4.52 -13.85 -5.29
CA ARG A 45 4.03 -14.29 -3.99
C ARG A 45 2.89 -13.40 -3.48
N LEU A 46 3.01 -12.08 -3.64
CA LEU A 46 1.96 -11.13 -3.23
C LEU A 46 0.68 -11.33 -4.03
N ARG A 47 0.81 -11.52 -5.35
CA ARG A 47 -0.32 -11.81 -6.24
C ARG A 47 -1.04 -13.10 -5.85
N ARG A 48 -0.29 -14.16 -5.56
CA ARG A 48 -0.85 -15.46 -5.17
C ARG A 48 -1.61 -15.38 -3.84
N ILE A 49 -1.02 -14.75 -2.83
CA ILE A 49 -1.65 -14.60 -1.51
C ILE A 49 -2.90 -13.73 -1.63
N GLY A 50 -2.80 -12.59 -2.32
CA GLY A 50 -3.93 -11.68 -2.52
C GLY A 50 -5.09 -12.33 -3.27
N LEU A 51 -4.82 -13.07 -4.35
CA LEU A 51 -5.87 -13.80 -5.07
C LEU A 51 -6.52 -14.86 -4.20
N ARG A 52 -5.75 -15.60 -3.39
CA ARG A 52 -6.32 -16.59 -2.46
C ARG A 52 -7.22 -15.91 -1.41
N ASN A 53 -6.81 -14.76 -0.89
CA ASN A 53 -7.63 -14.01 0.06
C ASN A 53 -8.95 -13.54 -0.59
N LEU A 54 -8.90 -13.03 -1.82
CA LEU A 54 -10.10 -12.61 -2.55
C LEU A 54 -11.00 -13.77 -2.97
N GLU A 55 -10.43 -14.94 -3.24
CA GLU A 55 -11.21 -16.16 -3.49
C GLU A 55 -12.04 -16.56 -2.26
N LEU A 56 -11.44 -16.46 -1.07
CA LEU A 56 -12.12 -16.75 0.19
C LEU A 56 -13.14 -15.67 0.59
N ALA A 57 -12.81 -14.39 0.39
CA ALA A 57 -13.65 -13.27 0.79
C ALA A 57 -14.78 -12.95 -0.20
N PHE A 58 -14.56 -13.21 -1.49
CA PHE A 58 -15.49 -12.89 -2.57
C PHE A 58 -15.69 -14.11 -3.49
N PRO A 59 -16.31 -15.18 -2.99
CA PRO A 59 -16.49 -16.45 -3.71
C PRO A 59 -17.34 -16.31 -4.98
N ASP A 60 -18.22 -15.31 -5.05
CA ASP A 60 -19.13 -15.09 -6.18
C ASP A 60 -18.49 -14.33 -7.35
N LEU A 61 -17.34 -13.66 -7.13
CA LEU A 61 -16.63 -12.95 -8.19
C LEU A 61 -15.88 -13.94 -9.10
N SER A 62 -15.90 -13.67 -10.40
CA SER A 62 -15.06 -14.38 -11.37
C SER A 62 -13.57 -14.14 -11.11
N LEU A 63 -12.71 -14.99 -11.68
CA LEU A 63 -11.26 -14.82 -11.59
C LEU A 63 -10.79 -13.47 -12.18
N ALA A 64 -11.44 -13.00 -13.25
CA ALA A 64 -11.10 -11.72 -13.88
C ALA A 64 -11.43 -10.54 -12.94
N GLU A 65 -12.60 -10.56 -12.32
CA GLU A 65 -13.01 -9.53 -11.35
C GLU A 65 -12.10 -9.53 -10.12
N ARG A 66 -11.75 -10.70 -9.57
CA ARG A 66 -10.80 -10.79 -8.45
C ARG A 66 -9.41 -10.26 -8.82
N ARG A 67 -8.92 -10.50 -10.05
CA ARG A 67 -7.64 -9.95 -10.51
C ARG A 67 -7.69 -8.42 -10.61
N GLN A 68 -8.79 -7.88 -11.13
CA GLN A 68 -8.98 -6.44 -11.22
C GLN A 68 -9.09 -5.80 -9.83
N LEU A 69 -9.89 -6.39 -8.94
CA LEU A 69 -10.03 -5.96 -7.56
C LEU A 69 -8.67 -6.02 -6.84
N LEU A 70 -7.89 -7.07 -7.03
CA LEU A 70 -6.57 -7.18 -6.42
C LEU A 70 -5.64 -6.05 -6.87
N LYS A 71 -5.63 -5.74 -8.17
CA LYS A 71 -4.83 -4.62 -8.70
C LYS A 71 -5.27 -3.31 -8.03
N GLN A 72 -6.57 -3.06 -7.94
CA GLN A 72 -7.12 -1.88 -7.26
C GLN A 72 -6.77 -1.86 -5.76
N SER A 73 -6.78 -3.00 -5.07
CA SER A 73 -6.35 -3.10 -3.67
C SER A 73 -4.90 -2.67 -3.48
N PHE A 74 -3.99 -3.06 -4.40
CA PHE A 74 -2.59 -2.63 -4.34
C PHE A 74 -2.41 -1.14 -4.63
N GLU A 75 -3.18 -0.59 -5.56
CA GLU A 75 -3.17 0.85 -5.83
C GLU A 75 -3.69 1.65 -4.63
N ASN A 76 -4.79 1.19 -4.03
CA ASN A 76 -5.35 1.77 -2.81
C ASN A 76 -4.38 1.65 -1.63
N PHE A 77 -3.66 0.53 -1.50
CA PHE A 77 -2.64 0.36 -0.48
C PHE A 77 -1.54 1.43 -0.59
N GLY A 78 -1.07 1.73 -1.80
CA GLY A 78 -0.12 2.82 -2.03
C GLY A 78 -0.67 4.18 -1.59
N ARG A 79 -1.94 4.48 -1.92
CA ARG A 79 -2.61 5.72 -1.47
C ARG A 79 -2.65 5.81 0.06
N ILE A 80 -3.12 4.76 0.74
CA ILE A 80 -3.21 4.72 2.20
C ILE A 80 -1.85 4.97 2.86
N ILE A 81 -0.75 4.44 2.31
CA ILE A 81 0.59 4.69 2.85
C ILE A 81 0.98 6.17 2.75
N ALA A 82 0.65 6.83 1.64
CA ALA A 82 0.87 8.26 1.49
C ALA A 82 0.01 9.07 2.48
N ASP A 83 -1.28 8.75 2.59
CA ASP A 83 -2.18 9.43 3.53
C ASP A 83 -1.69 9.27 4.98
N PHE A 84 -1.30 8.05 5.35
CA PHE A 84 -0.78 7.74 6.69
C PHE A 84 0.49 8.53 7.02
N ALA A 85 1.36 8.77 6.04
CA ALA A 85 2.54 9.62 6.23
C ALA A 85 2.18 11.08 6.51
N HIS A 86 1.01 11.54 6.03
CA HIS A 86 0.52 12.92 6.14
C HIS A 86 -0.48 13.15 7.28
N PHE A 87 -1.06 12.08 7.85
CA PHE A 87 -2.02 12.15 8.96
C PHE A 87 -1.67 13.11 10.10
N PRO A 88 -0.42 13.24 10.57
CA PRO A 88 -0.10 14.19 11.65
C PRO A 88 -0.42 15.66 11.33
N ARG A 89 -0.59 16.01 10.04
CA ARG A 89 -0.88 17.37 9.56
C ARG A 89 -2.13 17.44 8.68
N ALA A 90 -2.79 16.31 8.42
CA ALA A 90 -3.92 16.24 7.52
C ALA A 90 -5.19 16.80 8.18
N THR A 91 -5.96 17.56 7.42
CA THR A 91 -7.34 17.93 7.77
C THR A 91 -8.32 16.98 7.09
N PRO A 92 -9.58 16.91 7.54
CA PRO A 92 -10.60 16.09 6.85
C PRO A 92 -10.77 16.43 5.37
N ALA A 93 -10.51 17.69 4.98
CA ALA A 93 -10.58 18.13 3.59
C ALA A 93 -9.47 17.52 2.72
N ASP A 94 -8.29 17.27 3.29
CA ASP A 94 -7.13 16.71 2.57
C ASP A 94 -7.31 15.20 2.26
N LEU A 95 -8.16 14.51 3.03
CA LEU A 95 -8.39 13.07 2.93
C LEU A 95 -9.62 12.69 2.10
N ALA A 96 -10.40 13.67 1.63
CA ALA A 96 -11.62 13.46 0.86
C ALA A 96 -11.41 13.33 -0.66
N ALA A 97 -10.15 13.30 -1.14
CA ALA A 97 -9.74 13.31 -2.54
C ALA A 97 -9.10 11.98 -3.02
#